data_AF-A0A1D8JFN5-F1
#
_entry.id   AF-A0A1D8JFN5-F1
#
_cell.length_a   1.000
_cell.length_b   1.000
_cell.length_c   1.000
_cell.angle_alpha   90.00
_cell.angle_beta   90.00
_cell.angle_gamma   90.00
#
_symmetry.space_group_name_H-M   'P 1'
#
loop_
_entity.id
_entity.type
_entity.pdbx_description
1 polymer ?
#
loop_
_entity_poly.entity_id
_entity_poly.type
_entity_poly.pdbx_seq_one_letter_code
_entity_poly.pdbx_strand_id
1 'polypeptide(L)'
;MTKLEQLNAEQKKWMEKKVTGSASAIARHHKIAQSQKEIDYYELGDTISRAAIQVKLAEIGEIQGEIKRLTAVVEEKRRTLITHVFGEQTII
;
A
#
# COMPACT_ATOMS: atom_id res chain seq x y z
N MET A 1 -13.35 -12.92 -6.62
CA MET A 1 -14.26 -11.81 -6.28
C MET A 1 -14.03 -11.46 -4.82
N THR A 2 -13.52 -10.26 -4.53
CA THR A 2 -13.23 -9.79 -3.16
C THR A 2 -14.53 -9.50 -2.40
N LYS A 3 -14.47 -9.39 -1.06
CA LYS A 3 -15.66 -9.06 -0.25
C LYS A 3 -16.22 -7.67 -0.60
N LEU A 4 -15.35 -6.70 -0.90
CA LEU A 4 -15.75 -5.37 -1.37
C LEU A 4 -16.46 -5.43 -2.73
N GLU A 5 -15.95 -6.23 -3.68
CA GLU A 5 -16.61 -6.46 -4.97
C GLU A 5 -17.99 -7.11 -4.82
N GLN A 6 -18.14 -8.05 -3.88
CA GLN A 6 -19.42 -8.67 -3.56
C GLN A 6 -20.42 -7.64 -2.98
N LEU A 7 -19.97 -6.79 -2.05
CA LEU A 7 -20.80 -5.74 -1.45
C LEU A 7 -21.24 -4.69 -2.48
N ASN A 8 -20.32 -4.26 -3.36
CA ASN A 8 -20.63 -3.35 -4.45
C ASN A 8 -21.63 -3.95 -5.45
N ALA A 9 -21.44 -5.23 -5.80
CA ALA A 9 -22.37 -5.93 -6.68
C ALA A 9 -23.76 -6.11 -6.03
N GLU A 10 -23.82 -6.39 -4.73
CA GLU A 10 -25.07 -6.50 -3.98
C GLU A 10 -25.79 -5.15 -3.90
N GLN A 11 -25.07 -4.07 -3.58
CA GLN A 11 -25.63 -2.72 -3.53
C GLN A 11 -26.20 -2.31 -4.90
N LYS A 12 -25.47 -2.59 -5.99
CA LYS A 12 -25.96 -2.36 -7.36
C LYS A 12 -27.27 -3.10 -7.65
N LYS A 13 -27.36 -4.38 -7.27
CA LYS A 13 -28.61 -5.16 -7.40
C LYS A 13 -29.77 -4.53 -6.61
N TRP A 14 -29.50 -4.02 -5.42
CA TRP A 14 -30.53 -3.35 -4.62
C TRP A 14 -30.97 -2.01 -5.21
N MET A 15 -30.06 -1.24 -5.82
CA MET A 15 -30.41 0.00 -6.53
C MET A 15 -31.30 -0.25 -7.74
N GLU A 16 -31.00 -1.30 -8.52
CA GLU A 16 -31.76 -1.68 -9.72
C GLU A 16 -33.11 -2.35 -9.40
N LYS A 17 -33.33 -2.75 -8.13
CA LYS A 17 -34.56 -3.43 -7.70
C LYS A 17 -35.77 -2.48 -7.81
N LYS A 18 -36.78 -2.90 -8.59
CA LYS A 18 -38.07 -2.22 -8.68
C LYS A 18 -38.76 -2.14 -7.32
N VAL A 19 -39.35 -0.98 -7.06
CA VAL A 19 -40.07 -0.64 -5.82
C VAL A 19 -41.56 -0.72 -6.11
N THR A 20 -42.29 -1.52 -5.36
CA THR A 20 -43.73 -1.76 -5.57
C THR A 20 -44.62 -0.97 -4.60
N GLY A 21 -44.02 -0.28 -3.64
CA GLY A 21 -44.71 0.56 -2.66
C GLY A 21 -43.78 1.12 -1.57
N SER A 22 -44.32 1.95 -0.68
CA SER A 22 -43.56 2.66 0.36
C SER A 22 -42.72 1.73 1.26
N ALA A 23 -43.29 0.62 1.73
CA ALA A 23 -42.56 -0.35 2.55
C ALA A 23 -41.36 -0.97 1.80
N SER A 24 -41.51 -1.26 0.49
CA SER A 24 -40.40 -1.75 -0.33
C SER A 24 -39.34 -0.68 -0.60
N ALA A 25 -39.73 0.60 -0.65
CA ALA A 25 -38.82 1.73 -0.81
C ALA A 25 -37.93 1.87 0.42
N ILE A 26 -38.55 1.81 1.60
CA ILE A 26 -37.88 1.88 2.90
C ILE A 26 -36.94 0.68 3.07
N ALA A 27 -37.39 -0.54 2.75
CA ALA A 27 -36.56 -1.74 2.85
C ALA A 27 -35.31 -1.65 1.93
N ARG A 28 -35.48 -1.16 0.70
CA ARG A 28 -34.37 -0.92 -0.23
C ARG A 28 -33.40 0.13 0.31
N HIS A 29 -33.93 1.26 0.81
CA HIS A 29 -33.10 2.32 1.37
C HIS A 29 -32.27 1.82 2.56
N HIS A 30 -32.88 1.08 3.49
CA HIS A 30 -32.18 0.46 4.60
C HIS A 30 -31.08 -0.51 4.13
N LYS A 31 -31.36 -1.34 3.13
CA LYS A 31 -30.37 -2.29 2.59
C LYS A 31 -29.19 -1.60 1.92
N ILE A 32 -29.44 -0.57 1.11
CA ILE A 32 -28.38 0.23 0.48
C ILE A 32 -27.53 0.94 1.54
N ALA A 33 -28.16 1.52 2.57
CA ALA A 33 -27.46 2.20 3.65
C ALA A 33 -26.60 1.25 4.50
N GLN A 34 -27.08 0.02 4.74
CA GLN A 34 -26.28 -1.02 5.41
C GLN A 34 -25.07 -1.42 4.57
N SER A 35 -25.26 -1.73 3.28
CA SER A 35 -24.17 -2.08 2.39
C SER A 35 -23.15 -0.96 2.23
N GLN A 36 -23.59 0.30 2.18
CA GLN A 36 -22.69 1.46 2.11
C GLN A 36 -21.78 1.55 3.34
N LYS A 37 -22.34 1.38 4.55
CA LYS A 37 -21.53 1.39 5.79
C LYS A 37 -20.46 0.30 5.81
N GLU A 38 -20.78 -0.89 5.30
CA GLU A 38 -19.81 -1.97 5.19
C GLU A 38 -18.72 -1.66 4.16
N ILE A 39 -19.09 -1.10 3.00
CA ILE A 39 -18.15 -0.64 1.97
C ILE A 39 -17.20 0.41 2.56
N ASP A 40 -17.73 1.45 3.20
CA ASP A 40 -16.95 2.53 3.81
C ASP A 40 -15.94 2.00 4.83
N TYR A 41 -16.34 1.00 5.64
CA TYR A 41 -15.46 0.35 6.61
C TYR A 41 -14.26 -0.36 5.93
N TYR A 42 -14.53 -1.12 4.86
CA TYR A 42 -13.47 -1.81 4.13
C TYR A 42 -12.53 -0.84 3.40
N GLU A 43 -13.06 0.23 2.81
CA GLU A 43 -12.27 1.25 2.12
C GLU A 43 -11.39 2.05 3.11
N LEU A 44 -11.92 2.36 4.30
CA LEU A 44 -11.15 2.98 5.36
C LEU A 44 -10.01 2.07 5.83
N GLY A 45 -10.31 0.78 6.02
CA GLY A 45 -9.30 -0.22 6.38
C GLY A 45 -8.22 -0.38 5.32
N ASP A 46 -8.59 -0.37 4.04
CA ASP A 46 -7.64 -0.41 2.91
C ASP A 46 -6.77 0.85 2.87
N THR A 47 -7.37 2.02 3.11
CA THR A 47 -6.64 3.30 3.15
C THR A 47 -5.61 3.32 4.28
N ILE A 48 -5.99 2.91 5.50
CA ILE A 48 -5.08 2.82 6.64
C ILE A 48 -3.97 1.81 6.35
N SER A 49 -4.31 0.66 5.78
CA SER A 49 -3.35 -0.39 5.45
C SER A 49 -2.34 0.09 4.39
N ARG A 50 -2.81 0.80 3.35
CA ARG A 50 -1.94 1.39 2.32
C ARG A 50 -1.01 2.45 2.90
N ALA A 51 -1.50 3.32 3.78
CA ALA A 51 -0.67 4.30 4.46
C ALA A 51 0.42 3.63 5.30
N ALA A 52 0.07 2.59 6.07
CA ALA A 52 1.05 1.81 6.83
C ALA A 52 2.09 1.14 5.93
N ILE A 53 1.68 0.58 4.79
CA ILE A 53 2.59 0.01 3.79
C ILE A 53 3.53 1.08 3.22
N GLN A 54 3.02 2.27 2.90
CA GLN A 54 3.86 3.37 2.39
C GLN A 54 4.94 3.79 3.40
N VAL A 55 4.59 3.88 4.69
CA VAL A 55 5.58 4.14 5.75
C VAL A 55 6.66 3.06 5.76
N LYS A 56 6.27 1.78 5.70
CA LYS A 56 7.25 0.68 5.66
C LYS A 56 8.11 0.69 4.40
N LEU A 57 7.56 1.06 3.24
CA LEU A 57 8.33 1.23 2.02
C LEU A 57 9.33 2.39 2.13
N ALA A 58 8.97 3.48 2.80
CA ALA A 58 9.88 4.59 3.08
C ALA A 58 11.04 4.16 4.00
N GLU A 59 10.73 3.46 5.10
CA GLU A 59 11.74 2.88 6.01
C GLU A 59 12.72 1.96 5.25
N ILE A 60 12.21 1.10 4.35
CA ILE A 60 13.05 0.24 3.49
C ILE A 60 13.96 1.09 2.60
N GLY A 61 13.43 2.16 2.01
CA GLY A 61 14.20 3.08 1.17
C GLY A 61 15.36 3.75 1.94
N GLU A 62 15.12 4.17 3.18
CA GLU A 62 16.14 4.75 4.06
C GLU A 62 17.25 3.73 4.37
N ILE A 63 16.88 2.50 4.72
CA ILE A 63 17.83 1.40 4.98
C ILE A 63 18.68 1.12 3.73
N GLN A 64 18.07 1.08 2.55
CA GLN A 64 18.79 0.89 1.30
C GLN A 64 19.77 2.04 1.01
N GLY A 65 19.40 3.28 1.33
CA GLY A 65 20.27 4.44 1.25
C GLY A 65 21.49 4.30 2.16
N GLU A 66 21.28 3.88 3.40
CA GLU A 66 22.33 3.67 4.38
C GLU A 66 23.29 2.54 3.97
N ILE A 67 22.77 1.44 3.43
CA ILE A 67 23.59 0.35 2.88
C ILE A 67 24.51 0.89 1.79
N LYS A 68 23.99 1.66 0.82
CA LYS A 68 24.81 2.24 -0.26
C LYS A 68 25.92 3.13 0.30
N ARG A 69 25.60 3.96 1.31
CA ARG A 69 26.57 4.83 1.97
C ARG A 69 27.68 4.01 2.64
N LEU A 70 27.32 2.99 3.41
CA LEU A 70 28.28 2.10 4.07
C LEU A 70 29.15 1.34 3.07
N THR A 71 28.57 0.83 1.98
CA THR A 71 29.32 0.19 0.90
C THR A 71 30.36 1.14 0.29
N ALA A 72 30.00 2.40 0.05
CA ALA A 72 30.94 3.40 -0.48
C ALA A 72 32.11 3.64 0.49
N VAL A 73 31.83 3.76 1.79
CA VAL A 73 32.86 3.93 2.82
C VAL A 73 33.81 2.72 2.89
N VAL A 74 33.26 1.50 2.79
CA VAL A 74 34.07 0.27 2.78
C VAL A 74 35.00 0.24 1.56
N GLU A 75 34.49 0.55 0.37
CA GLU A 75 35.29 0.58 -0.86
C GLU A 75 36.35 1.69 -0.87
N GLU A 76 36.05 2.84 -0.27
CA GLU A 76 37.03 3.90 -0.05
C GLU A 76 38.16 3.42 0.86
N LYS A 77 37.82 2.88 2.05
CA LYS A 77 38.81 2.33 2.99
C LYS A 77 39.64 1.21 2.36
N ARG A 78 39.02 0.36 1.56
CA ARG A 78 39.71 -0.70 0.81
C ARG A 78 40.74 -0.11 -0.16
N ARG A 79 40.35 0.93 -0.93
CA ARG A 79 41.28 1.64 -1.82
C ARG A 79 42.42 2.29 -1.05
N THR A 80 42.12 3.03 0.02
CA THR A 80 43.16 3.66 0.85
C THR A 80 44.16 2.64 1.38
N LEU A 81 43.68 1.48 1.86
CA LEU A 81 44.55 0.42 2.34
C LEU A 81 45.42 -0.16 1.23
N ILE A 82 44.86 -0.43 0.05
CA ILE A 82 45.62 -0.93 -1.10
C ILE A 82 46.71 0.08 -1.50
N THR A 83 46.37 1.35 -1.63
CA THR A 83 47.33 2.41 -1.95
C THR A 83 48.41 2.54 -0.88
N HIS A 84 48.06 2.42 0.39
CA HIS A 84 49.02 2.48 1.49
C HIS A 84 49.99 1.29 1.50
N VAL A 85 49.49 0.08 1.26
CA VAL A 85 50.30 -1.15 1.33
C VAL A 85 51.12 -1.38 0.06
N PHE A 86 50.59 -1.03 -1.11
CA PHE A 86 51.18 -1.38 -2.40
C PHE A 86 51.62 -0.17 -3.26
N GLY A 87 51.42 1.07 -2.78
CA GLY A 87 51.66 2.29 -3.56
C GLY A 87 50.55 2.59 -4.58
N GLU A 88 50.72 3.65 -5.38
CA GLU A 88 49.80 3.92 -6.50
C GLU A 88 49.91 2.81 -7.54
N GLN A 89 48.85 2.02 -7.69
CA GLN A 89 48.76 1.05 -8.78
C GLN A 89 48.27 1.76 -10.04
N THR A 90 49.19 2.11 -10.93
CA THR A 90 48.86 2.50 -12.30
C THR A 90 48.34 1.26 -13.03
N ILE A 91 47.03 1.15 -13.19
CA ILE A 91 46.43 0.14 -14.07
C ILE A 91 46.67 0.63 -15.50
N ILE A 92 47.58 -0.05 -16.22
CA ILE A 92 47.88 0.15 -17.65
C ILE A 92 46.83 -0.60 -18.49
#